data_AF-A0A7Y2FQ56-F1
#
_entry.id   AF-A0A7Y2FQ56-F1
#
_cell.length_a   1.000
_cell.length_b   1.000
_cell.length_c   1.000
_cell.angle_alpha   90.00
_cell.angle_beta   90.00
_cell.angle_gamma   90.00
#
_symmetry.space_group_name_H-M   'P 1'
#
loop_
_entity.id
_entity.type
_entity.pdbx_description
1 polymer ?
#
loop_
_entity_poly.entity_id
_entity_poly.type
_entity_poly.pdbx_seq_one_letter_code
_entity_poly.pdbx_strand_id
1 'polypeptide(L)'
;MGLFDVFKGGGGGLSKHVARVANKRAQKHERWESIQVLASDGSEEAIRALLTRFAIRVDPSITDGEEKNAAFLGVVQNGDAALGPVRDFLASSETLAWPMKILRELQSEGEVTTTLLELLSNMDIEYERDPQKKIDVIASFEECNDPRIVDAVTRFL
;
A
#
# COMPACT_ATOMS: atom_id res chain seq x y z
N MET A 1 18.60 31.79 11.02
CA MET A 1 18.42 30.37 11.39
C MET A 1 17.07 29.95 10.85
N GLY A 2 17.07 29.08 9.84
CA GLY A 2 15.88 28.81 9.03
C GLY A 2 14.96 27.77 9.64
N LEU A 3 13.66 27.85 9.30
CA LEU A 3 12.62 26.87 9.60
C LEU A 3 12.97 25.42 9.16
N PHE A 4 13.97 25.26 8.30
CA PHE A 4 14.43 23.97 7.78
C PHE A 4 15.47 23.26 8.66
N ASP A 5 16.02 23.94 9.69
CA ASP A 5 17.04 23.35 10.57
C ASP A 5 16.44 22.47 11.70
N VAL A 6 15.11 22.47 11.84
CA VAL A 6 14.36 21.64 12.79
C VAL A 6 14.11 20.22 12.26
N PHE A 7 14.27 19.98 10.96
CA PHE A 7 14.02 18.68 10.34
C PHE A 7 15.25 17.75 10.30
N LYS A 8 16.43 18.20 10.77
CA LYS A 8 17.66 17.38 10.77
C LYS A 8 17.94 16.67 12.11
N GLY A 9 17.00 16.70 13.05
CA GLY A 9 17.17 16.15 14.40
C GLY A 9 16.36 14.87 14.67
N GLY A 10 16.96 13.70 14.43
CA GLY A 10 16.72 12.51 15.25
C GLY A 10 15.92 11.36 14.62
N GLY A 11 16.61 10.26 14.32
CA GLY A 11 15.99 8.96 14.02
C GLY A 11 15.09 8.38 15.12
N GLY A 12 15.03 9.00 16.31
CA GLY A 12 14.05 8.68 17.35
C GLY A 12 12.67 9.33 17.14
N GLY A 13 12.57 10.36 16.28
CA GLY A 13 11.32 11.04 15.98
C GLY A 13 10.43 10.25 15.02
N LEU A 14 11.02 9.64 13.99
CA LEU A 14 10.27 8.91 12.96
C LEU A 14 9.65 7.62 13.52
N SER A 15 10.40 6.84 14.30
CA SER A 15 9.95 5.57 14.87
C SER A 15 8.68 5.70 15.73
N LYS A 16 8.53 6.80 16.47
CA LYS A 16 7.29 7.09 17.22
C LYS A 16 6.09 7.23 16.29
N HIS A 17 6.29 7.85 15.13
CA HIS A 17 5.24 8.08 14.14
C HIS A 17 4.89 6.80 13.40
N VAL A 18 5.90 5.99 13.06
CA VAL A 18 5.74 4.63 12.50
C VAL A 18 4.89 3.76 13.43
N ALA A 19 5.22 3.71 14.72
CA ALA A 19 4.44 2.91 15.68
C ALA A 19 3.01 3.45 15.86
N ARG A 20 2.85 4.78 15.89
CA ARG A 20 1.56 5.42 16.14
C ARG A 20 0.60 5.30 14.96
N VAL A 21 1.08 5.38 13.72
CA VAL A 21 0.22 5.31 12.53
C VAL A 21 -0.44 3.93 12.38
N ALA A 22 0.26 2.86 12.79
CA ALA A 22 -0.27 1.50 12.82
C ALA A 22 -1.17 1.21 14.04
N ASN A 23 -1.20 2.10 15.04
CA ASN A 23 -1.92 1.87 16.28
C ASN A 23 -3.38 2.36 16.21
N LYS A 24 -4.31 1.44 15.96
CA LYS A 24 -5.76 1.75 15.95
C LYS A 24 -6.31 2.34 17.27
N ARG A 25 -5.60 2.18 18.39
CA ARG A 25 -5.98 2.73 19.71
C ARG A 25 -5.40 4.11 20.01
N ALA A 26 -4.49 4.62 19.19
CA ALA A 26 -3.99 5.98 19.32
C ALA A 26 -5.14 6.99 19.13
N GLN A 27 -4.98 8.23 19.60
CA GLN A 27 -6.04 9.22 19.39
C GLN A 27 -6.10 9.68 17.93
N LYS A 28 -7.26 10.17 17.45
CA LYS A 28 -7.43 10.63 16.05
C LYS A 28 -6.37 11.66 15.67
N HIS A 29 -6.22 12.72 16.46
CA HIS A 29 -5.30 13.81 16.16
C HIS A 29 -3.84 13.34 16.14
N GLU A 30 -3.51 12.36 16.97
CA GLU A 30 -2.21 11.72 17.11
C GLU A 30 -1.84 10.90 15.86
N ARG A 31 -2.78 10.08 15.35
CA ARG A 31 -2.59 9.36 14.09
C ARG A 31 -2.51 10.33 12.92
N TRP A 32 -3.38 11.33 12.90
CA TRP A 32 -3.39 12.35 11.85
C TRP A 32 -2.04 13.07 11.75
N GLU A 33 -1.50 13.53 12.88
CA GLU A 33 -0.15 14.11 12.94
C GLU A 33 0.90 13.15 12.37
N SER A 34 0.90 11.88 12.77
CA SER A 34 1.85 10.89 12.23
C SER A 34 1.74 10.70 10.73
N ILE A 35 0.53 10.66 10.17
CA ILE A 35 0.34 10.54 8.73
C ILE A 35 0.99 11.73 8.01
N GLN A 36 0.79 12.95 8.51
CA GLN A 36 1.37 14.16 7.90
C GLN A 36 2.90 14.18 8.00
N VAL A 37 3.45 13.78 9.15
CA VAL A 37 4.91 13.72 9.34
C VAL A 37 5.55 12.67 8.43
N LEU A 38 4.98 11.46 8.36
CA LEU A 38 5.49 10.40 7.49
C LEU A 38 5.36 10.75 6.00
N ALA A 39 4.26 11.38 5.60
CA ALA A 39 4.10 11.88 4.24
C ALA A 39 5.18 12.92 3.91
N SER A 40 5.46 13.85 4.81
CA SER A 40 6.47 14.89 4.62
C SER A 40 7.90 14.34 4.59
N ASP A 41 8.17 13.26 5.33
CA ASP A 41 9.49 12.62 5.40
C ASP A 41 9.87 11.92 4.09
N GLY A 42 8.94 11.14 3.51
CA GLY A 42 9.10 10.53 2.18
C GLY A 42 10.18 9.44 2.08
N SER A 43 10.87 9.08 3.17
CA SER A 43 11.78 7.94 3.17
C SER A 43 11.03 6.63 2.92
N GLU A 44 11.76 5.61 2.46
CA GLU A 44 11.18 4.27 2.25
C GLU A 44 10.54 3.72 3.54
N GLU A 45 11.15 3.96 4.70
CA GLU A 45 10.60 3.60 6.01
C GLU A 45 9.26 4.31 6.26
N ALA A 46 9.18 5.60 5.96
CA ALA A 46 7.95 6.37 6.13
C ALA A 46 6.83 5.92 5.17
N ILE A 47 7.17 5.62 3.91
CA ILE A 47 6.23 5.07 2.92
C ILE A 47 5.68 3.73 3.40
N ARG A 48 6.56 2.81 3.84
CA ARG A 48 6.16 1.51 4.40
C ARG A 48 5.26 1.67 5.62
N ALA A 49 5.55 2.64 6.48
CA ALA A 49 4.71 2.94 7.63
C ALA A 49 3.31 3.45 7.24
N LEU A 50 3.20 4.33 6.24
CA LEU A 50 1.91 4.81 5.74
C LEU A 50 1.04 3.66 5.19
N LEU A 51 1.65 2.71 4.48
CA LEU A 51 0.94 1.54 3.92
C LEU A 51 0.22 0.72 5.00
N THR A 52 0.72 0.70 6.24
CA THR A 52 0.06 0.01 7.35
C THR A 52 -1.34 0.54 7.67
N ARG A 53 -1.69 1.78 7.30
CA ARG A 53 -3.07 2.28 7.47
C ARG A 53 -4.07 1.50 6.64
N PHE A 54 -3.68 0.93 5.52
CA PHE A 54 -4.62 0.18 4.69
C PHE A 54 -5.01 -1.16 5.32
N ALA A 55 -4.19 -1.69 6.22
CA ALA A 55 -4.42 -2.94 6.94
C ALA A 55 -5.27 -2.79 8.22
N ILE A 56 -5.51 -1.56 8.70
CA ILE A 56 -6.32 -1.34 9.91
C ILE A 56 -7.60 -0.56 9.58
N ARG A 57 -8.63 -0.83 10.38
CA ARG A 57 -9.90 -0.08 10.36
C ARG A 57 -10.07 0.64 11.69
N VAL A 58 -10.53 1.88 11.60
CA VAL A 58 -10.85 2.72 12.76
C VAL A 58 -12.29 3.21 12.66
N ASP A 59 -12.95 3.42 13.80
CA ASP A 59 -14.26 4.05 13.87
C ASP A 59 -14.15 5.52 14.30
N PRO A 60 -14.99 6.43 13.76
CA PRO A 60 -16.00 6.17 12.73
C PRO A 60 -15.39 5.96 11.33
N SER A 61 -16.10 5.28 10.44
CA SER A 61 -15.65 4.96 9.07
C SER A 61 -15.24 6.18 8.25
N ILE A 62 -15.86 7.35 8.49
CA ILE A 62 -15.47 8.62 7.86
C ILE A 62 -14.03 8.97 8.23
N THR A 63 -13.65 8.84 9.50
CA THR A 63 -12.27 9.14 9.95
C THR A 63 -11.28 8.14 9.37
N ASP A 64 -11.64 6.86 9.27
CA ASP A 64 -10.78 5.86 8.61
C ASP A 64 -10.56 6.17 7.13
N GLY A 65 -11.62 6.61 6.43
CA GLY A 65 -11.55 7.06 5.05
C GLY A 65 -10.63 8.27 4.87
N GLU A 66 -10.78 9.30 5.71
CA GLU A 66 -9.92 10.49 5.72
C GLU A 66 -8.45 10.13 5.93
N GLU A 67 -8.15 9.31 6.93
CA GLU A 67 -6.78 8.89 7.26
C GLU A 67 -6.17 8.04 6.14
N LYS A 68 -6.92 7.09 5.57
CA LYS A 68 -6.45 6.28 4.42
C LYS A 68 -6.22 7.12 3.18
N ASN A 69 -7.08 8.11 2.92
CA ASN A 69 -6.88 9.01 1.79
C ASN A 69 -5.63 9.89 1.97
N ALA A 70 -5.38 10.39 3.19
CA ALA A 70 -4.15 11.13 3.48
C ALA A 70 -2.90 10.25 3.33
N ALA A 71 -2.94 9.00 3.81
CA ALA A 71 -1.85 8.04 3.60
C ALA A 71 -1.63 7.73 2.11
N PHE A 72 -2.71 7.57 1.33
CA PHE A 72 -2.65 7.35 -0.11
C PHE A 72 -1.92 8.49 -0.82
N LEU A 73 -2.32 9.74 -0.58
CA LEU A 73 -1.64 10.91 -1.15
C LEU A 73 -0.17 10.99 -0.74
N GLY A 74 0.11 10.71 0.54
CA GLY A 74 1.47 10.68 1.08
C GLY A 74 2.36 9.59 0.47
N VAL A 75 1.80 8.46 0.02
CA VAL A 75 2.54 7.44 -0.72
C VAL A 75 2.73 7.87 -2.18
N VAL A 76 1.66 8.28 -2.86
CA VAL A 76 1.66 8.62 -4.29
C VAL A 76 2.61 9.78 -4.62
N GLN A 77 2.72 10.79 -3.75
CA GLN A 77 3.59 11.94 -3.99
C GLN A 77 5.09 11.58 -4.14
N ASN A 78 5.50 10.36 -3.74
CA ASN A 78 6.87 9.88 -3.86
C ASN A 78 7.16 9.18 -5.21
N GLY A 79 6.17 9.05 -6.10
CA GLY A 79 6.35 8.51 -7.44
C GLY A 79 6.98 7.11 -7.45
N ASP A 80 7.98 6.91 -8.32
CA ASP A 80 8.68 5.64 -8.50
C ASP A 80 9.30 5.09 -7.21
N ALA A 81 9.70 5.94 -6.27
CA ALA A 81 10.27 5.51 -4.99
C ALA A 81 9.27 4.74 -4.12
N ALA A 82 7.95 4.91 -4.36
CA ALA A 82 6.92 4.16 -3.66
C ALA A 82 6.67 2.76 -4.24
N LEU A 83 7.10 2.48 -5.48
CA LEU A 83 6.73 1.24 -6.18
C LEU A 83 7.23 -0.02 -5.46
N GLY A 84 8.48 -0.02 -5.00
CA GLY A 84 9.04 -1.14 -4.23
C GLY A 84 8.24 -1.44 -2.96
N PRO A 85 8.08 -0.46 -2.04
CA PRO A 85 7.24 -0.60 -0.86
C PRO A 85 5.79 -1.05 -1.15
N VAL A 86 5.15 -0.52 -2.20
CA VAL A 86 3.77 -0.86 -2.56
C VAL A 86 3.66 -2.29 -3.07
N ARG A 87 4.64 -2.77 -3.86
CA ARG A 87 4.70 -4.15 -4.35
C ARG A 87 4.91 -5.14 -3.20
N ASP A 88 5.80 -4.82 -2.27
CA ASP A 88 6.00 -5.64 -1.06
C ASP A 88 4.71 -5.71 -0.22
N PHE A 89 4.05 -4.56 -0.05
CA PHE A 89 2.78 -4.50 0.67
C PHE A 89 1.70 -5.30 -0.05
N LEU A 90 1.57 -5.16 -1.37
CA LEU A 90 0.66 -5.95 -2.20
C LEU A 90 0.91 -7.46 -2.01
N ALA A 91 2.18 -7.90 -2.00
CA ALA A 91 2.54 -9.30 -1.82
C ALA A 91 2.17 -9.83 -0.43
N SER A 92 2.32 -9.02 0.63
CA SER A 92 2.01 -9.41 2.02
C SER A 92 0.55 -9.22 2.44
N SER A 93 -0.20 -8.32 1.78
CA SER A 93 -1.56 -7.95 2.15
C SER A 93 -2.58 -9.03 1.76
N GLU A 94 -3.61 -9.23 2.59
CA GLU A 94 -4.74 -10.10 2.25
C GLU A 94 -5.68 -9.46 1.20
N THR A 95 -5.64 -8.13 1.06
CA THR A 95 -6.54 -7.38 0.17
C THR A 95 -5.75 -6.61 -0.89
N LEU A 96 -6.35 -6.45 -2.08
CA LEU A 96 -5.73 -5.78 -3.22
C LEU A 96 -6.14 -4.31 -3.38
N ALA A 97 -7.28 -3.90 -2.80
CA ALA A 97 -7.94 -2.65 -3.15
C ALA A 97 -7.06 -1.40 -3.09
N TRP A 98 -6.37 -1.17 -1.96
CA TRP A 98 -5.49 -0.02 -1.78
C TRP A 98 -4.17 -0.09 -2.54
N PRO A 99 -3.39 -1.19 -2.47
CA PRO A 99 -2.15 -1.27 -3.26
C PRO A 99 -2.43 -1.17 -4.76
N MET A 100 -3.52 -1.76 -5.27
CA MET A 100 -3.92 -1.60 -6.67
C MET A 100 -4.28 -0.16 -7.01
N LYS A 101 -5.02 0.53 -6.13
CA LYS A 101 -5.33 1.95 -6.32
C LYS A 101 -4.06 2.80 -6.40
N ILE A 102 -3.05 2.52 -5.58
CA ILE A 102 -1.76 3.23 -5.61
C ILE A 102 -0.99 2.92 -6.90
N LEU A 103 -0.89 1.65 -7.29
CA LEU A 103 -0.16 1.26 -8.50
C LEU A 103 -0.78 1.87 -9.77
N ARG A 104 -2.11 1.93 -9.86
CA ARG A 104 -2.82 2.56 -10.99
C ARG A 104 -2.63 4.08 -11.06
N GLU A 105 -2.34 4.73 -9.94
CA GLU A 105 -2.00 6.15 -9.91
C GLU A 105 -0.55 6.40 -10.34
N LEU A 106 0.35 5.45 -10.08
CA LEU A 106 1.79 5.60 -10.31
C LEU A 106 2.29 4.99 -11.62
N GLN A 107 1.56 4.01 -12.18
CA GLN A 107 2.01 3.21 -13.31
C GLN A 107 0.93 3.14 -14.39
N SER A 108 1.36 2.85 -15.62
CA SER A 108 0.45 2.52 -16.71
C SER A 108 -0.25 1.17 -16.49
N GLU A 109 -1.40 0.98 -17.14
CA GLU A 109 -2.16 -0.28 -17.06
C GLU A 109 -1.30 -1.51 -17.36
N GLY A 110 -0.43 -1.47 -18.39
CA GLY A 110 0.43 -2.60 -18.75
C GLY A 110 1.50 -2.94 -17.69
N GLU A 111 1.97 -1.95 -16.94
CA GLU A 111 2.90 -2.14 -15.83
C GLU A 111 2.19 -2.72 -14.60
N VAL A 112 0.96 -2.27 -14.33
CA VAL A 112 0.09 -2.85 -13.30
C VAL A 112 -0.21 -4.31 -13.63
N THR A 113 -0.59 -4.63 -14.88
CA THR A 113 -0.79 -6.01 -15.35
C THR A 113 0.48 -6.84 -15.14
N THR A 114 1.65 -6.30 -15.46
CA THR A 114 2.93 -7.01 -15.24
C THR A 114 3.14 -7.32 -13.76
N THR A 115 2.87 -6.36 -12.86
CA THR A 115 2.97 -6.56 -11.41
C THR A 115 2.00 -7.64 -10.91
N LEU A 116 0.76 -7.66 -11.42
CA LEU A 116 -0.21 -8.70 -11.08
C LEU A 116 0.18 -10.08 -11.60
N LEU A 117 0.74 -10.17 -12.80
CA LEU A 117 1.25 -11.43 -13.36
C LEU A 117 2.40 -11.98 -12.51
N GLU A 118 3.33 -11.12 -12.10
CA GLU A 118 4.41 -11.48 -11.17
C GLU A 118 3.84 -11.99 -9.84
N LEU A 119 2.87 -11.28 -9.26
CA LEU A 119 2.19 -11.72 -8.03
C LEU A 119 1.50 -13.08 -8.20
N LEU A 120 0.71 -13.24 -9.27
CA LEU A 120 -0.01 -14.47 -9.56
C LEU A 120 0.96 -15.64 -9.75
N SER A 121 2.12 -15.41 -10.38
CA SER A 121 3.13 -16.45 -10.66
C SER A 121 3.66 -17.13 -9.39
N ASN A 122 3.71 -16.40 -8.27
CA ASN A 122 4.15 -16.88 -6.96
C ASN A 122 3.07 -17.63 -6.18
N MET A 123 1.83 -17.67 -6.66
CA MET A 123 0.72 -18.38 -6.02
C MET A 123 0.68 -19.85 -6.46
N ASP A 124 0.36 -20.75 -5.53
CA ASP A 124 0.28 -22.20 -5.77
C ASP A 124 -1.07 -22.65 -6.35
N ILE A 125 -1.13 -23.91 -6.78
CA ILE A 125 -2.38 -24.58 -7.22
C ILE A 125 -2.91 -25.57 -6.17
N GLU A 126 -2.24 -25.64 -5.02
CA GLU A 126 -2.62 -26.55 -3.95
C GLU A 126 -3.83 -26.02 -3.19
N TYR A 127 -4.40 -26.88 -2.34
CA TYR A 127 -5.49 -26.47 -1.48
C TYR A 127 -5.04 -25.37 -0.52
N GLU A 128 -5.66 -24.20 -0.66
CA GLU A 128 -5.50 -23.07 0.23
C GLU A 128 -6.77 -22.88 1.04
N ARG A 129 -6.63 -22.69 2.36
CA ARG A 129 -7.78 -22.50 3.25
C ARG A 129 -8.55 -21.22 2.92
N ASP A 130 -7.84 -20.17 2.52
CA ASP A 130 -8.39 -18.88 2.16
C ASP A 130 -7.77 -18.37 0.85
N PRO A 131 -8.29 -18.79 -0.31
CA PRO A 131 -7.77 -18.39 -1.61
C PRO A 131 -8.29 -17.01 -2.06
N GLN A 132 -8.90 -16.21 -1.19
CA GLN A 132 -9.61 -14.99 -1.60
C GLN A 132 -8.70 -14.03 -2.37
N LYS A 133 -7.45 -13.85 -1.93
CA LYS A 133 -6.48 -13.01 -2.63
C LYS A 133 -6.19 -13.50 -4.05
N LYS A 134 -6.03 -14.81 -4.22
CA LYS A 134 -5.79 -15.46 -5.53
C LYS A 134 -6.99 -15.23 -6.46
N ILE A 135 -8.20 -15.40 -5.93
CA ILE A 135 -9.45 -15.12 -6.65
C ILE A 135 -9.51 -13.64 -7.06
N ASP A 136 -9.21 -12.71 -6.16
CA ASP A 136 -9.24 -11.27 -6.44
C ASP A 136 -8.20 -10.87 -7.49
N VAL A 137 -7.00 -11.49 -7.48
CA VAL A 137 -5.97 -11.26 -8.51
C VAL A 137 -6.46 -11.75 -9.87
N ILE A 138 -7.02 -12.97 -9.93
CA ILE A 138 -7.57 -13.52 -11.19
C ILE A 138 -8.71 -12.63 -11.71
N ALA A 139 -9.62 -12.20 -10.83
CA ALA A 139 -10.73 -11.32 -11.19
C ALA A 139 -10.25 -9.96 -11.72
N SER A 140 -9.14 -9.42 -11.17
CA SER A 140 -8.58 -8.14 -11.64
C SER A 140 -8.10 -8.15 -13.10
N PHE A 141 -7.88 -9.34 -13.68
CA PHE A 141 -7.52 -9.49 -15.09
C PHE A 141 -8.70 -9.41 -16.05
N GLU A 142 -9.96 -9.48 -15.58
CA GLU A 142 -11.15 -9.45 -16.45
C GLU A 142 -11.20 -8.20 -17.33
N GLU A 143 -10.74 -7.07 -16.80
CA GLU A 143 -10.73 -5.77 -17.50
C GLU A 143 -9.47 -5.55 -18.35
N CYS A 144 -8.51 -6.49 -18.33
CA CYS A 144 -7.20 -6.33 -18.95
C CYS A 144 -7.12 -7.07 -20.31
N ASN A 145 -6.81 -6.34 -21.38
CA ASN A 145 -6.52 -6.92 -22.70
C ASN A 145 -5.00 -7.17 -22.85
N ASP A 146 -4.48 -8.23 -22.23
CA ASP A 146 -3.08 -8.65 -22.36
C ASP A 146 -2.99 -10.15 -22.67
N PRO A 147 -2.32 -10.56 -23.77
CA PRO A 147 -2.23 -11.96 -24.16
C PRO A 147 -1.52 -12.85 -23.13
N ARG A 148 -0.68 -12.28 -22.25
CA ARG A 148 0.04 -13.02 -21.20
C ARG A 148 -0.90 -13.56 -20.11
N ILE A 149 -2.09 -12.99 -19.97
CA ILE A 149 -3.06 -13.35 -18.91
C ILE A 149 -3.58 -14.77 -19.09
N VAL A 150 -3.88 -15.19 -20.33
CA VAL A 150 -4.49 -16.50 -20.60
C VAL A 150 -3.60 -17.60 -20.06
N ASP A 151 -2.32 -17.59 -20.41
CA ASP A 151 -1.36 -18.61 -19.98
C ASP A 151 -1.18 -18.60 -18.45
N ALA A 152 -1.15 -17.42 -17.83
CA ALA A 152 -0.97 -17.27 -16.38
C ALA A 152 -2.17 -17.77 -15.57
N VAL A 153 -3.40 -17.54 -16.05
CA VAL A 153 -4.64 -17.93 -15.36
C VAL A 153 -4.99 -19.40 -15.62
N THR A 154 -4.69 -19.94 -16.80
CA THR A 154 -5.08 -21.32 -17.20
C THR A 154 -4.61 -22.39 -16.21
N ARG A 155 -3.47 -22.20 -15.53
CA ARG A 155 -2.97 -23.16 -14.54
C ARG A 155 -3.85 -23.34 -13.29
N PHE A 156 -4.81 -22.43 -13.07
CA PHE A 156 -5.72 -22.43 -11.91
C PHE A 156 -7.14 -22.93 -12.25
N LEU A 157 -7.39 -23.25 -13.52
CA LEU A 157 -8.66 -23.80 -14.02
C LEU A 157 -8.60 -25.34 -14.09
#